data_AF-A0A2U0HWY2-F1
#
_entry.id   AF-A0A2U0HWY2-F1
#
_cell.length_a   1.000
_cell.length_b   1.000
_cell.length_c   1.000
_cell.angle_alpha   90.00
_cell.angle_beta   90.00
_cell.angle_gamma   90.00
#
_symmetry.space_group_name_H-M   'P 1'
#
loop_
_entity.id
_entity.type
_entity.pdbx_description
1 polymer ?
#
loop_
_entity_poly.entity_id
_entity_poly.type
_entity_poly.pdbx_seq_one_letter_code
_entity_poly.pdbx_strand_id
1 'polypeptide(L)'
;MKNEFSDVMSQRTDKELIQIVTAERIKYQPAALEAAEDEITKRNIDTANFEKLRKQAMLQYQEKEKINSALAPTSLRFVNHLIDVVVSYVISMVVFLVLSLLLSDPQNPVVVLATIVLVFGSFLAYYTLMEIIWQKTVGKFVTKTKVVLDNGEKPKEKDIVLRTICRLIPFDWVSYLFMKNGFHDVLSKTKVVKDGKK
;
A
#
# COMPACT_ATOMS: atom_id res chain seq x y z
N MET A 1 -11.96 -0.92 50.55
CA MET A 1 -12.34 0.48 50.86
C MET A 1 -13.01 1.05 49.63
N LYS A 2 -14.09 1.82 49.79
CA LYS A 2 -14.73 2.49 48.66
C LYS A 2 -13.71 3.49 48.09
N ASN A 3 -13.27 3.27 46.85
CA ASN A 3 -12.39 4.19 46.16
C ASN A 3 -13.17 5.50 45.90
N GLU A 4 -12.52 6.66 45.99
CA GLU A 4 -13.16 7.97 45.84
C GLU A 4 -13.88 8.13 44.48
N PHE A 5 -13.48 7.34 43.47
CA PHE A 5 -14.10 7.33 42.14
C PHE A 5 -15.18 6.27 41.94
N SER A 6 -15.41 5.34 42.88
CA SER A 6 -16.36 4.23 42.70
C SER A 6 -17.79 4.72 42.41
N ASP A 7 -18.24 5.75 43.12
CA ASP A 7 -19.59 6.29 42.92
C ASP A 7 -19.73 6.99 41.55
N VAL A 8 -18.67 7.68 41.11
CA VAL A 8 -18.63 8.32 39.78
C VAL A 8 -18.60 7.28 38.66
N MET A 9 -17.82 6.22 38.80
CA MET A 9 -17.73 5.15 37.80
C MET A 9 -19.01 4.32 37.72
N SER A 10 -19.73 4.15 38.84
CA SER A 10 -21.03 3.47 38.84
C SER A 10 -22.12 4.19 38.02
N GLN A 11 -22.01 5.51 37.84
CA GLN A 11 -22.96 6.29 37.04
C GLN A 11 -22.62 6.31 35.55
N ARG A 12 -21.45 5.81 35.14
CA ARG A 12 -21.02 5.76 33.74
C ARG A 12 -21.68 4.60 33.01
N THR A 13 -21.88 4.79 31.71
CA THR A 13 -22.32 3.73 30.80
C THR A 13 -21.20 2.72 30.54
N ASP A 14 -21.55 1.51 30.13
CA ASP A 14 -20.58 0.46 29.81
C ASP A 14 -19.59 0.91 28.72
N LYS A 15 -20.06 1.66 27.72
CA LYS A 15 -19.22 2.24 26.67
C LYS A 15 -18.23 3.26 27.23
N GLU A 16 -18.64 4.13 28.15
CA GLU A 16 -17.75 5.10 28.80
C GLU A 16 -16.72 4.41 29.68
N LEU A 17 -17.12 3.41 30.46
CA LEU A 17 -16.20 2.62 31.29
C LEU A 17 -15.14 1.93 30.42
N ILE A 18 -15.56 1.28 29.32
CA ILE A 18 -14.65 0.69 28.33
C ILE A 18 -13.72 1.76 27.75
N GLN A 19 -14.23 2.93 27.37
CA GLN A 19 -13.43 4.03 26.80
C GLN A 19 -12.38 4.56 27.78
N ILE A 20 -12.72 4.67 29.07
CA ILE A 20 -11.82 5.10 30.15
C ILE A 20 -10.66 4.10 30.33
N VAL A 21 -10.94 2.81 30.47
CA VAL A 21 -9.89 1.79 30.70
C VAL A 21 -9.11 1.45 29.44
N THR A 22 -9.68 1.72 28.26
CA THR A 22 -9.03 1.55 26.97
C THR A 22 -8.48 2.88 26.45
N ALA A 23 -9.13 3.52 25.47
CA ALA A 23 -8.61 4.65 24.69
C ALA A 23 -8.10 5.83 25.53
N GLU A 24 -8.72 6.09 26.67
CA GLU A 24 -8.47 7.28 27.48
C GLU A 24 -7.66 7.01 28.74
N ARG A 25 -7.07 5.82 28.89
CA ARG A 25 -6.34 5.41 30.10
C ARG A 25 -5.30 6.44 30.58
N ILE A 26 -4.65 7.14 29.65
CA ILE A 26 -3.62 8.15 29.92
C ILE A 26 -4.19 9.44 30.55
N LYS A 27 -5.49 9.71 30.37
CA LYS A 27 -6.16 10.92 30.90
C LYS A 27 -6.62 10.78 32.35
N TYR A 28 -6.57 9.58 32.92
CA TYR A 28 -7.11 9.29 34.25
C TYR A 28 -6.00 8.82 35.19
N GLN A 29 -6.13 9.20 36.46
CA GLN A 29 -5.21 8.75 37.50
C GLN A 29 -5.43 7.26 37.84
N PRO A 30 -4.41 6.55 38.36
CA PRO A 30 -4.48 5.10 38.63
C PRO A 30 -5.68 4.69 39.48
N ALA A 31 -6.02 5.47 40.52
CA ALA A 31 -7.17 5.19 41.37
C ALA A 31 -8.52 5.25 40.62
N ALA A 32 -8.67 6.15 39.65
CA ALA A 32 -9.90 6.23 38.84
C ALA A 32 -10.00 5.07 37.84
N LEU A 33 -8.87 4.59 37.33
CA LEU A 33 -8.80 3.42 36.46
C LEU A 33 -9.15 2.14 37.21
N GLU A 34 -8.63 1.96 38.42
CA GLU A 34 -8.95 0.83 39.30
C GLU A 34 -10.45 0.78 39.60
N ALA A 35 -11.05 1.92 39.98
CA ALA A 35 -12.50 2.00 40.21
C ALA A 35 -13.34 1.69 38.96
N ALA A 36 -12.85 2.04 37.76
CA ALA A 36 -13.51 1.71 36.51
C ALA A 36 -13.37 0.22 36.15
N GLU A 37 -12.20 -0.37 36.36
CA GLU A 37 -11.93 -1.82 36.16
C GLU A 37 -12.77 -2.68 37.14
N ASP A 38 -12.92 -2.24 38.39
CA ASP A 38 -13.79 -2.88 39.39
C ASP A 38 -15.26 -2.86 38.95
N GLU A 39 -15.76 -1.70 38.49
CA GLU A 39 -17.15 -1.57 38.04
C GLU A 39 -17.42 -2.37 36.76
N ILE A 40 -16.44 -2.45 35.86
CA ILE A 40 -16.48 -3.30 34.65
C ILE A 40 -16.59 -4.78 35.04
N THR A 41 -15.78 -5.22 36.01
CA THR A 41 -15.78 -6.58 36.52
C THR A 41 -17.11 -6.92 37.19
N LYS A 42 -17.63 -5.98 38.00
CA LYS A 42 -18.95 -6.09 38.64
C LYS A 42 -20.09 -6.21 37.63
N ARG A 43 -19.99 -5.55 36.48
CA ARG A 43 -20.96 -5.63 35.37
C ARG A 43 -20.71 -6.78 34.41
N ASN A 44 -19.64 -7.55 34.62
CA ASN A 44 -19.24 -8.66 33.76
C ASN A 44 -19.07 -8.25 32.28
N ILE A 45 -18.50 -7.06 32.05
CA ILE A 45 -18.26 -6.50 30.72
C ILE A 45 -16.99 -7.13 30.14
N ASP A 46 -17.08 -7.73 28.95
CA ASP A 46 -15.93 -8.29 28.24
C ASP A 46 -15.04 -7.20 27.65
N THR A 47 -14.04 -6.76 28.43
CA THR A 47 -13.01 -5.79 28.00
C THR A 47 -11.86 -6.43 27.23
N ALA A 48 -11.68 -7.75 27.33
CA ALA A 48 -10.56 -8.44 26.70
C ALA A 48 -10.61 -8.33 25.17
N ASN A 49 -11.80 -8.41 24.58
CA ASN A 49 -11.98 -8.23 23.14
C ASN A 49 -11.63 -6.78 22.70
N PHE A 50 -12.08 -5.77 23.45
CA PHE A 50 -11.79 -4.36 23.16
C PHE A 50 -10.30 -4.02 23.33
N GLU A 51 -9.66 -4.55 24.36
CA GLU A 51 -8.22 -4.35 24.56
C GLU A 51 -7.41 -4.99 23.44
N LYS A 52 -7.80 -6.20 23.01
CA LYS A 52 -7.20 -6.87 21.85
C LYS A 52 -7.38 -6.06 20.56
N LEU A 53 -8.58 -5.57 20.28
CA LEU A 53 -8.88 -4.71 19.12
C LEU A 53 -8.07 -3.41 19.15
N ARG A 54 -7.98 -2.75 20.31
CA ARG A 54 -7.19 -1.53 20.49
C ARG A 54 -5.70 -1.79 20.26
N LYS A 55 -5.16 -2.87 20.85
CA LYS A 55 -3.76 -3.25 20.65
C LYS A 55 -3.47 -3.53 19.19
N GLN A 56 -4.35 -4.25 18.50
CA GLN A 56 -4.25 -4.48 17.05
C GLN A 56 -4.30 -3.16 16.25
N ALA A 57 -5.23 -2.26 16.56
CA ALA A 57 -5.35 -0.96 15.91
C ALA A 57 -4.11 -0.07 16.14
N MET A 58 -3.54 -0.08 17.35
CA MET A 58 -2.30 0.64 17.64
C MET A 58 -1.11 0.08 16.86
N LEU A 59 -0.97 -1.25 16.81
CA LEU A 59 0.08 -1.90 16.01
C LEU A 59 -0.05 -1.53 14.53
N GLN A 60 -1.27 -1.57 13.99
CA GLN A 60 -1.56 -1.15 12.61
C GLN A 60 -1.25 0.33 12.38
N TYR A 61 -1.57 1.21 13.34
CA TYR A 61 -1.26 2.63 13.26
C TYR A 61 0.25 2.88 13.21
N GLN A 62 1.01 2.26 14.13
CA GLN A 62 2.46 2.37 14.19
C GLN A 62 3.13 1.83 12.92
N GLU A 63 2.65 0.70 12.39
CA GLU A 63 3.14 0.13 11.14
C GLU A 63 2.87 1.05 9.95
N LYS A 64 1.66 1.60 9.84
CA LYS A 64 1.29 2.56 8.80
C LYS A 64 2.12 3.85 8.89
N GLU A 65 2.41 4.33 10.08
CA GLU A 65 3.26 5.51 10.31
C GLU A 65 4.70 5.24 9.87
N LYS A 66 5.26 4.08 10.23
CA LYS A 66 6.58 3.62 9.79
C LYS A 66 6.68 3.48 8.26
N ILE A 67 5.63 2.98 7.61
CA ILE A 67 5.57 2.92 6.14
C ILE A 67 5.53 4.33 5.58
N ASN A 68 4.67 5.20 6.12
CA ASN A 68 4.50 6.59 5.69
C ASN A 68 5.80 7.41 5.78
N SER A 69 6.61 7.19 6.81
CA SER A 69 7.93 7.84 6.95
C SER A 69 8.97 7.28 5.96
N ALA A 70 8.82 6.03 5.53
CA ALA A 70 9.67 5.39 4.53
C ALA A 70 9.25 5.64 3.06
N LEU A 71 8.21 6.44 2.81
CA LEU A 71 7.73 6.72 1.46
C LEU A 71 8.85 7.34 0.60
N ALA A 72 8.99 6.81 -0.62
CA ALA A 72 9.83 7.45 -1.61
C ALA A 72 9.28 8.84 -1.96
N PRO A 73 10.12 9.89 -2.04
CA PRO A 73 9.67 11.22 -2.41
C PRO A 73 9.15 11.22 -3.85
N THR A 74 8.23 12.14 -4.14
CA THR A 74 7.58 12.24 -5.46
C THR A 74 8.58 12.36 -6.61
N SER A 75 9.66 13.12 -6.43
CA SER A 75 10.73 13.25 -7.44
C SER A 75 11.40 11.92 -7.79
N LEU A 76 11.64 11.05 -6.80
CA LEU A 76 12.24 9.73 -7.02
C LEU A 76 11.27 8.80 -7.75
N ARG A 77 9.96 8.93 -7.47
CA ARG A 77 8.91 8.19 -8.18
C ARG A 77 8.76 8.66 -9.63
N PHE A 78 8.91 9.96 -9.88
CA PHE A 78 8.96 10.50 -11.22
C PHE A 78 10.17 9.98 -12.01
N VAL A 79 11.35 9.97 -11.39
CA VAL A 79 12.56 9.40 -12.01
C VAL A 79 12.38 7.90 -12.30
N ASN A 80 11.76 7.13 -11.39
CA ASN A 80 11.40 5.74 -11.65
C ASN A 80 10.55 5.58 -12.90
N HIS A 81 9.48 6.36 -12.99
CA HIS A 81 8.56 6.32 -14.12
C HIS A 81 9.30 6.66 -15.42
N LEU A 82 10.14 7.70 -15.42
CA LEU A 82 10.91 8.09 -16.59
C LEU A 82 11.86 6.98 -17.07
N ILE A 83 12.62 6.36 -16.15
CA ILE A 83 13.53 5.25 -16.49
C ILE A 83 12.72 4.06 -17.03
N ASP A 84 11.62 3.70 -16.37
CA ASP A 84 10.79 2.58 -16.80
C ASP A 84 10.12 2.82 -18.16
N VAL A 85 9.74 4.06 -18.48
CA VAL A 85 9.25 4.44 -19.81
C VAL A 85 10.34 4.21 -20.86
N VAL A 86 11.56 4.70 -20.63
CA VAL A 86 12.68 4.50 -21.56
C VAL A 86 12.98 3.01 -21.75
N VAL A 87 13.06 2.24 -20.67
CA VAL A 87 13.33 0.79 -20.74
C VAL A 87 12.22 0.05 -21.47
N SER A 88 10.95 0.33 -21.14
CA SER A 88 9.82 -0.30 -21.81
C SER A 88 9.75 0.05 -23.30
N TYR A 89 10.10 1.28 -23.68
CA TYR A 89 10.20 1.70 -25.07
C TYR A 89 11.30 0.93 -25.82
N VAL A 90 12.49 0.79 -25.24
CA VAL A 90 13.59 0.01 -25.83
C VAL A 90 13.17 -1.46 -26.00
N ILE A 91 12.53 -2.07 -25.01
CA ILE A 91 12.03 -3.46 -25.10
C ILE A 91 11.02 -3.57 -26.24
N SER A 92 10.03 -2.69 -26.31
CA SER A 92 9.03 -2.67 -27.37
C SER A 92 9.63 -2.45 -28.76
N MET A 93 10.69 -1.63 -28.88
CA MET A 93 11.44 -1.43 -30.12
C MET A 93 12.16 -2.71 -30.55
N VAL A 94 12.83 -3.40 -29.62
CA VAL A 94 13.50 -4.68 -29.91
C VAL A 94 12.49 -5.73 -30.34
N VAL A 95 11.36 -5.85 -29.63
CA VAL A 95 10.28 -6.77 -30.01
C VAL A 95 9.75 -6.45 -31.40
N PHE A 96 9.48 -5.18 -31.69
CA PHE A 96 9.05 -4.75 -33.02
C PHE A 96 10.07 -5.13 -34.11
N LEU A 97 11.36 -4.86 -33.88
CA LEU A 97 12.42 -5.19 -34.82
C LEU A 97 12.49 -6.70 -35.07
N VAL A 98 12.48 -7.52 -34.01
CA VAL A 98 12.48 -8.98 -34.12
C VAL A 98 11.26 -9.47 -34.90
N LEU A 99 10.07 -8.97 -34.61
CA LEU A 99 8.86 -9.34 -35.34
C LEU A 99 8.91 -8.91 -36.80
N SER A 100 9.46 -7.72 -37.10
CA SER A 100 9.61 -7.24 -38.47
C SER A 100 10.56 -8.08 -39.32
N LEU A 101 11.54 -8.74 -38.69
CA LEU A 101 12.43 -9.69 -39.37
C LEU A 101 11.79 -11.08 -39.53
N LEU A 102 10.95 -11.51 -38.59
CA LEU A 102 10.38 -12.86 -38.56
C LEU A 102 9.07 -12.99 -39.35
N LEU A 103 8.27 -11.92 -39.42
CA LEU A 103 6.96 -11.94 -40.05
C LEU A 103 7.05 -11.50 -41.51
N SER A 104 6.67 -12.39 -42.41
CA SER A 104 6.52 -12.10 -43.83
C SER A 104 5.28 -11.23 -44.07
N ASP A 105 5.38 -10.31 -45.03
CA ASP A 105 4.30 -9.42 -45.45
C ASP A 105 3.77 -8.47 -44.34
N PRO A 106 4.52 -7.40 -44.02
CA PRO A 106 4.15 -6.44 -42.98
C PRO A 106 2.94 -5.57 -43.32
N GLN A 107 2.41 -5.65 -44.55
CA GLN A 107 1.19 -4.94 -44.96
C GLN A 107 -0.06 -5.78 -44.74
N ASN A 108 0.09 -7.08 -44.45
CA ASN A 108 -1.04 -7.95 -44.15
C ASN A 108 -1.72 -7.48 -42.85
N PRO A 109 -3.05 -7.22 -42.85
CA PRO A 109 -3.74 -6.67 -41.70
C PRO A 109 -3.69 -7.58 -40.46
N VAL A 110 -3.61 -8.91 -40.64
CA VAL A 110 -3.46 -9.87 -39.54
C VAL A 110 -2.07 -9.76 -38.92
N VAL A 111 -1.03 -9.63 -39.74
CA VAL A 111 0.36 -9.45 -39.30
C VAL A 111 0.53 -8.12 -38.56
N VAL A 112 -0.07 -7.04 -39.07
CA VAL A 112 -0.10 -5.73 -38.41
C VAL A 112 -0.77 -5.84 -37.04
N LEU A 113 -1.95 -6.46 -36.96
CA LEU A 113 -2.66 -6.63 -35.70
C LEU A 113 -1.85 -7.47 -34.70
N ALA A 114 -1.27 -8.58 -35.13
CA ALA A 114 -0.42 -9.42 -34.29
C ALA A 114 0.80 -8.64 -33.76
N THR A 115 1.43 -7.84 -34.61
CA THR A 115 2.58 -7.00 -34.24
C THR A 115 2.19 -5.98 -33.18
N ILE A 116 1.06 -5.29 -33.35
CA ILE A 116 0.55 -4.32 -32.36
C ILE A 116 0.27 -5.01 -31.03
N VAL A 117 -0.41 -6.15 -31.05
CA VAL A 117 -0.74 -6.92 -29.84
C VAL A 117 0.52 -7.38 -29.11
N LEU A 118 1.53 -7.86 -29.82
CA LEU A 118 2.78 -8.33 -29.22
C LEU A 118 3.65 -7.19 -28.67
N VAL A 119 3.72 -6.06 -29.39
CA VAL A 119 4.45 -4.86 -28.92
C VAL A 119 3.76 -4.22 -27.71
N PHE A 120 2.44 -4.19 -27.68
CA PHE A 120 1.70 -3.74 -26.50
C PHE A 120 1.79 -4.77 -25.35
N GLY A 121 1.74 -6.05 -25.70
CA GLY A 121 1.93 -7.16 -24.78
C GLY A 121 3.30 -7.14 -24.10
N SER A 122 4.37 -6.73 -24.80
CA SER A 122 5.70 -6.62 -24.22
C SER A 122 5.79 -5.55 -23.14
N PHE A 123 5.05 -4.44 -23.28
CA PHE A 123 4.92 -3.43 -22.22
C PHE A 123 4.30 -4.04 -20.96
N LEU A 124 3.13 -4.68 -21.10
CA LEU A 124 2.45 -5.31 -19.97
C LEU A 124 3.27 -6.43 -19.33
N ALA A 125 3.94 -7.25 -20.15
CA ALA A 125 4.81 -8.31 -19.72
C ALA A 125 6.01 -7.76 -18.92
N TYR A 126 6.65 -6.69 -19.38
CA TYR A 126 7.77 -6.06 -18.68
C TYR A 126 7.39 -5.68 -17.25
N TYR A 127 6.33 -4.88 -17.06
CA TYR A 127 5.93 -4.44 -15.71
C TYR A 127 5.47 -5.60 -14.83
N THR A 128 4.66 -6.51 -15.38
CA THR A 128 4.07 -7.62 -14.61
C THR A 128 5.13 -8.61 -14.17
N LEU A 129 5.99 -9.08 -15.08
CA LEU A 129 7.03 -10.06 -14.75
C LEU A 129 8.05 -9.47 -13.78
N MET A 130 8.51 -8.23 -14.02
CA MET A 130 9.48 -7.57 -13.15
C MET A 130 8.93 -7.40 -11.73
N GLU A 131 7.69 -6.96 -11.59
CA GLU A 131 7.09 -6.70 -10.28
C GLU A 131 6.69 -7.99 -9.55
N ILE A 132 6.27 -9.05 -10.24
CA ILE A 132 5.98 -10.35 -9.61
C ILE A 132 7.26 -10.95 -9.03
N ILE A 133 8.33 -10.99 -9.83
CA ILE A 133 9.57 -11.67 -9.45
C ILE A 133 10.34 -10.85 -8.40
N TRP A 134 10.54 -9.56 -8.65
CA TRP A 134 11.45 -8.72 -7.84
C TRP A 134 10.77 -7.61 -7.04
N GLN A 135 9.46 -7.40 -7.18
CA GLN A 135 8.73 -6.22 -6.64
C GLN A 135 9.28 -4.87 -7.15
N LYS A 136 10.10 -4.95 -8.20
CA LYS A 136 10.91 -3.85 -8.71
C LYS A 136 11.00 -3.97 -10.22
N THR A 137 10.84 -2.82 -10.86
CA THR A 137 11.18 -2.58 -12.25
C THR A 137 12.61 -2.03 -12.34
N VAL A 138 13.15 -1.89 -13.55
CA VAL A 138 14.53 -1.40 -13.74
C VAL A 138 14.71 0.00 -13.11
N GLY A 139 13.76 0.90 -13.28
CA GLY A 139 13.79 2.22 -12.62
C GLY A 139 13.89 2.09 -11.10
N LYS A 140 13.11 1.17 -10.50
CA LYS A 140 13.11 0.94 -9.05
C LYS A 140 14.40 0.31 -8.54
N PHE A 141 15.09 -0.49 -9.35
CA PHE A 141 16.44 -0.95 -9.02
C PHE A 141 17.42 0.22 -8.97
N VAL A 142 17.38 1.12 -9.95
CA VAL A 142 18.26 2.30 -10.02
C VAL A 142 18.02 3.24 -8.83
N THR A 143 16.76 3.54 -8.51
CA THR A 143 16.43 4.46 -7.42
C THR A 143 16.41 3.82 -6.04
N LYS A 144 16.67 2.52 -5.95
CA LYS A 144 16.60 1.74 -4.69
C LYS A 144 15.25 1.91 -4.00
N THR A 145 14.18 1.67 -4.75
CA THR A 145 12.81 1.70 -4.24
C THR A 145 12.14 0.34 -4.46
N LYS A 146 11.06 0.06 -3.73
CA LYS A 146 10.24 -1.15 -3.93
C LYS A 146 8.76 -0.86 -3.73
N VAL A 147 7.94 -1.71 -4.33
CA VAL A 147 6.48 -1.68 -4.14
C VAL A 147 6.09 -2.54 -2.95
N VAL A 148 5.28 -1.98 -2.07
CA VAL A 148 4.65 -2.65 -0.93
C VAL A 148 3.16 -2.33 -0.91
N LEU A 149 2.37 -3.14 -0.24
CA LEU A 149 0.96 -2.83 0.04
C LEU A 149 0.85 -1.70 1.09
N ASP A 150 -0.35 -1.16 1.29
CA ASP A 150 -0.62 -0.16 2.32
C ASP A 150 -0.25 -0.61 3.75
N ASN A 151 -0.29 -1.92 3.99
CA ASN A 151 0.12 -2.57 5.24
C ASN A 151 1.63 -2.93 5.26
N GLY A 152 2.39 -2.63 4.20
CA GLY A 152 3.82 -2.89 4.13
C GLY A 152 4.21 -4.30 3.66
N GLU A 153 3.23 -5.17 3.44
CA GLU A 153 3.47 -6.53 2.96
C GLU A 153 3.84 -6.58 1.48
N LYS A 154 4.35 -7.74 1.04
CA LYS A 154 4.60 -8.03 -0.37
C LYS A 154 3.25 -8.04 -1.13
N PRO A 155 3.12 -7.26 -2.23
CA PRO A 155 1.94 -7.34 -3.08
C PRO A 155 1.76 -8.76 -3.63
N LYS A 156 0.52 -9.23 -3.72
CA LYS A 156 0.22 -10.49 -4.40
C LYS A 156 0.24 -10.27 -5.91
N GLU A 157 0.34 -11.36 -6.67
CA GLU A 157 0.35 -11.31 -8.14
C GLU A 157 -0.87 -10.57 -8.71
N LYS A 158 -2.05 -10.78 -8.11
CA LYS A 158 -3.29 -10.10 -8.49
C LYS A 158 -3.22 -8.58 -8.31
N ASP A 159 -2.59 -8.12 -7.23
CA ASP A 159 -2.44 -6.69 -6.93
C ASP A 159 -1.49 -6.05 -7.95
N ILE A 160 -0.43 -6.77 -8.34
CA ILE A 160 0.54 -6.34 -9.35
C ILE A 160 -0.10 -6.25 -10.72
N VAL A 161 -0.90 -7.25 -11.12
CA VAL A 161 -1.63 -7.22 -12.40
C VAL A 161 -2.60 -6.05 -12.44
N LEU A 162 -3.39 -5.84 -11.38
CA LEU A 162 -4.29 -4.69 -11.28
C LEU A 162 -3.51 -3.38 -11.41
N ARG A 163 -2.38 -3.27 -10.71
CA ARG A 163 -1.49 -2.10 -10.78
C ARG A 163 -0.95 -1.86 -12.18
N THR A 164 -0.56 -2.90 -12.91
CA THR A 164 -0.11 -2.80 -14.30
C THR A 164 -1.23 -2.37 -15.23
N ILE A 165 -2.46 -2.89 -15.05
CA ILE A 165 -3.62 -2.46 -15.83
C ILE A 165 -3.93 -0.98 -15.55
N CYS A 166 -3.89 -0.53 -14.29
CA CYS A 166 -4.13 0.86 -13.94
C CYS A 166 -3.10 1.84 -14.51
N ARG A 167 -1.91 1.38 -14.94
CA ARG A 167 -0.94 2.23 -15.65
C ARG A 167 -1.33 2.54 -17.08
N LEU A 168 -2.27 1.79 -17.65
CA LEU A 168 -2.85 2.09 -18.96
C LEU A 168 -3.81 3.28 -18.89
N ILE A 169 -4.15 3.77 -17.69
CA ILE A 169 -5.01 4.94 -17.53
C ILE A 169 -4.27 6.15 -18.11
N PRO A 170 -4.84 6.82 -19.13
CA PRO A 170 -4.25 8.02 -19.69
C PRO A 170 -4.11 9.09 -18.60
N PHE A 171 -3.01 9.85 -18.61
CA PHE A 171 -2.66 10.87 -17.61
C PHE A 171 -2.21 10.35 -16.23
N ASP A 172 -1.93 9.05 -16.05
CA ASP A 172 -1.31 8.54 -14.82
C ASP A 172 0.04 9.21 -14.51
N TRP A 173 0.82 9.59 -15.52
CA TRP A 173 2.06 10.34 -15.35
C TRP A 173 1.85 11.78 -14.85
N VAL A 174 0.72 12.41 -15.20
CA VAL A 174 0.32 13.76 -14.72
C VAL A 174 -0.07 13.73 -13.25
N SER A 175 -0.56 12.59 -12.76
CA SER A 175 -0.94 12.44 -11.35
C SER A 175 0.22 12.73 -10.38
N TYR A 176 1.47 12.49 -10.79
CA TYR A 176 2.66 12.83 -10.00
C TYR A 176 2.90 14.33 -9.83
N LEU A 177 2.31 15.19 -10.66
CA LEU A 177 2.40 16.64 -10.53
C LEU A 177 1.42 17.18 -9.48
N PHE A 178 0.30 16.50 -9.26
CA PHE A 178 -0.78 16.97 -8.38
C PHE A 178 -0.95 16.14 -7.11
N MET A 179 -0.44 14.92 -7.08
CA MET A 179 -0.62 13.98 -5.98
C MET A 179 0.70 13.32 -5.56
N LYS A 180 0.77 12.91 -4.28
CA LYS A 180 1.93 12.17 -3.75
C LYS A 180 2.03 10.75 -4.31
N ASN A 181 0.89 10.12 -4.63
CA ASN A 181 0.79 8.77 -5.19
C ASN A 181 0.23 8.82 -6.62
N GLY A 182 0.68 7.90 -7.48
CA GLY A 182 0.10 7.76 -8.82
C GLY A 182 -1.33 7.22 -8.78
N PHE A 183 -2.14 7.43 -9.83
CA PHE A 183 -3.49 6.84 -9.89
C PHE A 183 -3.42 5.31 -9.78
N HIS A 184 -2.44 4.69 -10.43
CA HIS A 184 -2.24 3.25 -10.32
C HIS A 184 -1.89 2.79 -8.90
N ASP A 185 -1.15 3.58 -8.13
CA ASP A 185 -0.79 3.25 -6.74
C ASP A 185 -2.03 3.35 -5.83
N VAL A 186 -2.88 4.36 -6.04
CA VAL A 186 -4.14 4.53 -5.28
C VAL A 186 -5.12 3.40 -5.59
N LEU A 187 -5.33 3.08 -6.87
CA LEU A 187 -6.29 2.06 -7.29
C LEU A 187 -5.86 0.64 -6.88
N SER A 188 -4.55 0.38 -6.85
CA SER A 188 -4.00 -0.91 -6.41
C SER A 188 -3.74 -1.00 -4.91
N LYS A 189 -3.99 0.07 -4.13
CA LYS A 189 -3.66 0.15 -2.69
C LYS A 189 -2.19 -0.20 -2.40
N THR A 190 -1.30 0.27 -3.27
CA THR A 190 0.14 0.06 -3.15
C THR A 190 0.88 1.36 -2.88
N LYS A 191 2.07 1.24 -2.31
CA LYS A 191 2.97 2.34 -2.02
C LYS A 191 4.38 2.01 -2.49
N VAL A 192 5.10 3.05 -2.90
CA VAL A 192 6.53 2.96 -3.19
C VAL A 192 7.31 3.48 -2.00
N VAL A 193 8.10 2.61 -1.39
CA VAL A 193 8.98 2.93 -0.25
C VAL A 193 10.44 2.87 -0.67
N LYS A 194 11.30 3.63 0.01
CA LYS A 194 12.75 3.48 -0.15
C LYS A 194 13.15 2.11 0.36
N ASP A 195 13.95 1.41 -0.43
CA ASP A 195 14.57 0.16 -0.02
C ASP A 195 15.81 0.51 0.81
N GLY A 196 15.58 0.81 2.09
CA GLY A 196 16.66 0.92 3.06
C GLY A 196 17.36 -0.43 3.15
N LYS A 197 18.68 -0.45 2.98
CA LYS A 197 19.48 -1.63 3.34
C LYS A 197 19.07 -2.04 4.77
N LYS A 198 18.67 -3.30 4.94
CA LYS A 198 18.81 -3.96 6.23
C LYS A 198 20.28 -3.93 6.63
#